data_AF-A0A935AW04-F1
#
_entry.id   AF-A0A935AW04-F1
#
_cell.length_a   1.000
_cell.length_b   1.000
_cell.length_c   1.000
_cell.angle_alpha   90.00
_cell.angle_beta   90.00
_cell.angle_gamma   90.00
#
_symmetry.space_group_name_H-M   'P 1'
#
loop_
_entity.id
_entity.type
_entity.pdbx_description
1 polymer ?
#
loop_
_entity_poly.entity_id
_entity_poly.type
_entity_poly.pdbx_seq_one_letter_code
_entity_poly.pdbx_strand_id
1 'polypeptide(L)'
;MRKLIILMIGIGLMGCSRYDYNISKLKQTKISFDEVPDRVKSFYKDPSEFKVSGYDIISLVSLDENENFSLETIDSWIGPWVAYDKLIDGSKNISYRIDYGKPFPYVVFDNKLYLTDKFNVFTTVKDYSTLEFTRYELK
;
A
#
# COMPACT_ATOMS: atom_id res chain seq x y z
N MET A 1 -15.62 -39.77 42.50
CA MET A 1 -15.23 -39.49 41.09
C MET A 1 -16.33 -38.70 40.40
N ARG A 2 -16.22 -37.37 40.36
CA ARG A 2 -17.08 -36.51 39.54
C ARG A 2 -16.25 -35.28 39.17
N LYS A 3 -16.28 -34.97 37.88
CA LYS A 3 -15.18 -34.41 37.09
C LYS A 3 -14.85 -32.96 37.47
N LEU A 4 -13.56 -32.63 37.46
CA LEU A 4 -13.04 -31.26 37.42
C LEU A 4 -13.75 -30.48 36.30
N ILE A 5 -14.31 -29.32 36.64
CA ILE A 5 -14.61 -28.28 35.66
C ILE A 5 -13.48 -27.26 35.79
N ILE A 6 -12.45 -27.44 34.96
CA ILE A 6 -11.44 -26.41 34.73
C ILE A 6 -12.11 -25.35 33.85
N LEU A 7 -12.41 -24.21 34.45
CA LEU A 7 -12.88 -23.03 33.74
C LEU A 7 -11.67 -22.41 33.01
N MET A 8 -11.40 -22.89 31.80
CA MET A 8 -10.50 -22.19 30.87
C MET A 8 -11.24 -20.96 30.32
N ILE A 9 -11.24 -19.86 31.09
CA ILE A 9 -11.36 -18.53 30.50
C ILE A 9 -9.98 -18.20 29.94
N GLY A 10 -9.67 -18.86 28.83
CA GLY A 10 -8.45 -18.63 28.05
C GLY A 10 -8.60 -17.33 27.29
N ILE A 11 -7.88 -16.32 27.76
CA ILE A 11 -7.09 -15.37 26.96
C ILE A 11 -7.57 -15.26 25.50
N GLY A 12 -8.56 -14.42 25.28
CA GLY A 12 -8.92 -13.92 23.95
C GLY A 12 -9.15 -12.42 24.12
N LEU A 13 -8.60 -11.62 23.21
CA LEU A 13 -8.64 -10.14 23.20
C LEU A 13 -7.43 -9.42 23.84
N MET A 14 -6.21 -9.96 23.71
CA MET A 14 -5.10 -9.08 23.32
C MET A 14 -5.18 -8.92 21.78
N GLY A 15 -6.26 -8.30 21.30
CA GLY A 15 -6.29 -7.83 19.94
C GLY A 15 -5.27 -6.72 19.86
N CYS A 16 -4.10 -6.98 19.27
CA CYS A 16 -3.20 -5.91 18.85
C CYS A 16 -4.04 -4.99 17.96
N SER A 17 -4.43 -3.82 18.48
CA SER A 17 -5.21 -2.84 17.75
C SER A 17 -4.36 -2.36 16.59
N ARG A 18 -4.52 -2.98 15.42
CA ARG A 18 -3.93 -2.48 14.18
C ARG A 18 -4.60 -1.13 13.92
N TYR A 19 -3.84 -0.05 14.00
CA TYR A 19 -4.38 1.27 13.70
C TYR A 19 -4.72 1.31 12.21
N ASP A 20 -5.96 1.66 11.89
CA ASP A 20 -6.45 1.72 10.51
C ASP A 20 -6.68 3.18 10.11
N TYR A 21 -5.81 3.71 9.24
CA TYR A 21 -5.85 5.10 8.78
C TYR A 21 -6.38 5.17 7.35
N ASN A 22 -7.33 6.05 7.06
CA ASN A 22 -7.66 6.38 5.67
C ASN A 22 -6.59 7.35 5.12
N ILE A 23 -5.93 7.01 4.01
CA ILE A 23 -4.85 7.84 3.44
C ILE A 23 -5.33 9.25 3.07
N SER A 24 -6.60 9.42 2.72
CA SER A 24 -7.18 10.74 2.38
C SER A 24 -7.14 11.73 3.55
N LYS A 25 -6.97 11.22 4.79
CA LYS A 25 -6.85 12.02 6.01
C LYS A 25 -5.41 12.25 6.44
N LEU A 26 -4.42 11.65 5.77
CA LEU A 26 -3.01 11.89 6.05
C LEU A 26 -2.58 13.23 5.45
N LYS A 27 -1.46 13.76 5.95
CA LYS A 27 -0.82 14.90 5.29
C LYS A 27 -0.43 14.46 3.88
N GLN A 28 -0.90 15.20 2.89
CA GLN A 28 -0.67 14.90 1.49
C GLN A 28 -0.27 16.13 0.69
N THR A 29 0.50 15.94 -0.38
CA THR A 29 0.95 17.02 -1.27
C THR A 29 0.99 16.51 -2.70
N LYS A 30 0.48 17.32 -3.63
CA LYS A 30 0.67 17.07 -5.06
C LYS A 30 2.06 17.52 -5.47
N ILE A 31 2.79 16.67 -6.16
CA ILE A 31 4.14 16.92 -6.65
C ILE A 31 4.28 16.41 -8.08
N SER A 32 5.13 17.05 -8.86
CA SER A 32 5.50 16.60 -10.20
C SER A 32 6.51 15.43 -10.15
N PHE A 33 6.70 14.74 -11.27
CA PHE A 33 7.74 13.70 -11.39
C PHE A 33 9.15 14.21 -11.07
N ASP A 34 9.46 15.47 -11.36
CA ASP A 34 10.79 16.04 -11.08
C ASP A 34 11.05 16.24 -9.58
N GLU A 35 9.99 16.37 -8.79
CA GLU A 35 10.04 16.54 -7.33
C GLU A 35 10.03 15.22 -6.56
N VAL A 36 9.78 14.08 -7.21
CA VAL A 36 9.88 12.77 -6.53
C VAL A 36 11.35 12.40 -6.29
N PRO A 37 11.67 11.60 -5.25
CA PRO A 37 13.03 11.15 -5.00
C PRO A 37 13.62 10.34 -6.16
N ASP A 38 14.94 10.39 -6.35
CA ASP A 38 15.62 9.70 -7.45
C ASP A 38 15.42 8.18 -7.45
N ARG A 39 15.25 7.58 -6.26
CA ARG A 39 14.91 6.16 -6.12
C ARG A 39 13.53 5.85 -6.71
N VAL A 40 12.53 6.71 -6.43
CA VAL A 40 11.18 6.62 -7.01
C VAL A 40 11.23 6.85 -8.53
N LYS A 41 12.00 7.84 -9.00
CA LYS A 41 12.18 8.07 -10.45
C LYS A 41 12.78 6.86 -11.15
N SER A 42 13.78 6.25 -10.54
CA SER A 42 14.48 5.07 -11.07
C SER A 42 13.52 3.91 -11.24
N PHE A 43 12.64 3.66 -10.24
CA PHE A 43 11.59 2.64 -10.33
C PHE A 43 10.67 2.82 -11.55
N TYR A 44 10.20 4.05 -11.81
CA TYR A 44 9.32 4.28 -12.98
C TYR A 44 10.06 4.11 -14.31
N LYS A 45 11.33 4.51 -14.38
CA LYS A 45 12.17 4.38 -15.57
C LYS A 45 12.52 2.91 -15.86
N ASP A 46 12.82 2.14 -14.84
CA ASP A 46 13.17 0.73 -14.95
C ASP A 46 12.62 -0.08 -13.75
N PRO A 47 11.41 -0.65 -13.88
CA PRO A 47 10.80 -1.45 -12.83
C PRO A 47 11.26 -2.92 -12.86
N SER A 48 12.26 -3.28 -13.69
CA SER A 48 12.64 -4.68 -13.91
C SER A 48 13.08 -5.40 -12.64
N GLU A 49 13.71 -4.70 -11.70
CA GLU A 49 14.14 -5.25 -10.41
C GLU A 49 12.97 -5.67 -9.50
N PHE A 50 11.74 -5.25 -9.82
CA PHE A 50 10.52 -5.55 -9.04
C PHE A 50 9.49 -6.40 -9.80
N LYS A 51 9.79 -6.82 -11.04
CA LYS A 51 8.92 -7.74 -11.79
C LYS A 51 9.16 -9.17 -11.29
N VAL A 52 8.16 -9.77 -10.64
CA VAL A 52 8.28 -11.13 -10.10
C VAL A 52 8.14 -12.20 -11.19
N SER A 53 7.58 -11.86 -12.35
CA SER A 53 7.65 -12.66 -13.58
C SER A 53 7.18 -11.79 -14.75
N GLY A 54 7.38 -12.26 -16.00
CA GLY A 54 7.10 -11.47 -17.21
C GLY A 54 5.66 -10.99 -17.40
N TYR A 55 4.72 -11.42 -16.55
CA TYR A 55 3.29 -11.08 -16.64
C TYR A 55 2.70 -10.45 -15.37
N ASP A 56 3.48 -10.27 -14.30
CA ASP A 56 2.94 -9.76 -13.04
C ASP A 56 2.73 -8.24 -13.08
N ILE A 57 1.53 -7.81 -12.70
CA ILE A 57 1.19 -6.41 -12.47
C ILE A 57 1.86 -5.98 -11.15
N ILE A 58 2.68 -4.94 -11.21
CA ILE A 58 3.27 -4.36 -10.00
C ILE A 58 2.19 -3.50 -9.31
N SER A 59 1.52 -4.06 -8.31
CA SER A 59 0.50 -3.35 -7.53
C SER A 59 1.09 -2.56 -6.35
N LEU A 60 2.14 -3.08 -5.72
CA LEU A 60 2.86 -2.46 -4.60
C LEU A 60 4.35 -2.65 -4.81
N VAL A 61 5.13 -1.61 -4.50
CA VAL A 61 6.59 -1.70 -4.37
C VAL A 61 7.02 -0.94 -3.11
N SER A 62 7.89 -1.56 -2.33
CA SER A 62 8.60 -0.91 -1.22
C SER A 62 10.06 -0.77 -1.65
N LEU A 63 10.54 0.46 -1.76
CA LEU A 63 11.87 0.73 -2.32
C LEU A 63 12.99 0.64 -1.26
N ASP A 64 12.62 0.65 0.02
CA ASP A 64 13.53 0.47 1.15
C ASP A 64 13.55 -0.99 1.60
N GLU A 65 14.76 -1.55 1.79
CA GLU A 65 14.94 -2.97 2.14
C GLU A 65 14.35 -3.36 3.51
N ASN A 66 14.22 -2.39 4.42
CA ASN A 66 13.71 -2.60 5.77
C ASN A 66 12.19 -2.35 5.89
N GLU A 67 11.56 -1.89 4.82
CA GLU A 67 10.13 -1.62 4.79
C GLU A 67 9.35 -2.93 4.56
N ASN A 68 8.51 -3.30 5.54
CA ASN A 68 7.70 -4.50 5.50
C ASN A 68 6.25 -4.15 5.14
N PHE A 69 6.03 -3.66 3.92
CA PHE A 69 4.68 -3.40 3.43
C PHE A 69 4.10 -4.57 2.66
N SER A 70 2.82 -4.83 2.88
CA SER A 70 2.03 -5.77 2.07
C SER A 70 0.73 -5.12 1.62
N LEU A 71 0.13 -5.64 0.56
CA LEU A 71 -1.15 -5.16 0.05
C LEU A 71 -2.21 -6.25 0.18
N GLU A 72 -3.37 -5.87 0.69
CA GLU A 72 -4.56 -6.72 0.76
C GLU A 72 -5.73 -5.97 0.09
N THR A 73 -6.36 -6.58 -0.92
CA THR A 73 -7.56 -6.02 -1.55
C THR A 73 -8.79 -6.50 -0.78
N ILE A 74 -9.65 -5.56 -0.38
CA ILE A 74 -10.86 -5.83 0.38
C ILE A 74 -12.07 -5.70 -0.53
N ASP A 75 -12.77 -6.82 -0.72
CA ASP A 75 -14.00 -6.87 -1.49
C ASP A 75 -15.18 -6.26 -0.72
N SER A 76 -16.11 -5.68 -1.45
CA SER A 76 -17.39 -5.26 -0.93
C SER A 76 -18.25 -6.47 -0.56
N TRP A 77 -19.13 -6.31 0.43
CA TRP A 77 -20.08 -7.37 0.80
C TRP A 77 -21.09 -7.69 -0.31
N ILE A 78 -21.34 -6.74 -1.22
CA ILE A 78 -22.38 -6.86 -2.26
C ILE A 78 -21.75 -6.84 -3.63
N GLY A 79 -21.68 -8.00 -4.27
CA GLY A 79 -21.18 -8.15 -5.63
C GLY A 79 -19.66 -8.25 -5.73
N PRO A 80 -19.10 -8.50 -6.92
CA PRO A 80 -17.68 -8.74 -7.15
C PRO A 80 -16.87 -7.42 -7.19
N TRP A 81 -17.27 -6.43 -6.40
CA TRP A 81 -16.65 -5.10 -6.41
C TRP A 81 -15.60 -4.98 -5.33
N VAL A 82 -14.48 -4.35 -5.64
CA VAL A 82 -13.48 -3.96 -4.65
C VAL A 82 -14.01 -2.76 -3.86
N ALA A 83 -13.98 -2.85 -2.52
CA ALA A 83 -14.35 -1.75 -1.64
C ALA A 83 -13.17 -0.78 -1.45
N TYR A 84 -11.99 -1.31 -1.15
CA TYR A 84 -10.76 -0.55 -0.95
C TYR A 84 -9.55 -1.49 -0.95
N ASP A 85 -8.36 -0.92 -1.17
CA ASP A 85 -7.11 -1.61 -0.89
C ASP A 85 -6.60 -1.24 0.50
N LYS A 86 -5.97 -2.20 1.17
CA LYS A 86 -5.40 -2.06 2.49
C LYS A 86 -3.89 -2.25 2.41
N LEU A 87 -3.17 -1.14 2.45
CA LEU A 87 -1.71 -1.12 2.56
C LEU A 87 -1.34 -1.38 4.03
N ILE A 88 -0.61 -2.43 4.28
CA ILE A 88 -0.27 -2.92 5.61
C ILE A 88 1.19 -2.59 5.88
N ASP A 89 1.48 -1.88 6.98
CA ASP A 89 2.83 -1.74 7.54
C ASP A 89 3.01 -2.82 8.61
N GLY A 90 3.76 -3.87 8.28
CA GLY A 90 4.07 -4.97 9.18
C GLY A 90 5.05 -4.57 10.28
N SER A 91 5.94 -3.60 10.03
CA SER A 91 6.95 -3.14 10.98
C SER A 91 6.34 -2.35 12.13
N LYS A 92 5.31 -1.53 11.84
CA LYS A 92 4.63 -0.70 12.85
C LYS A 92 3.30 -1.28 13.33
N ASN A 93 2.86 -2.40 12.75
CA ASN A 93 1.53 -2.97 12.98
C ASN A 93 0.41 -1.94 12.74
N ILE A 94 0.51 -1.21 11.61
CA ILE A 94 -0.45 -0.20 11.15
C ILE A 94 -1.02 -0.67 9.81
N SER A 95 -2.22 -0.18 9.44
CA SER A 95 -2.72 -0.29 8.08
C SER A 95 -3.29 1.04 7.58
N TYR A 96 -3.29 1.16 6.27
CA TYR A 96 -3.73 2.31 5.52
C TYR A 96 -4.79 1.89 4.51
N ARG A 97 -5.99 2.44 4.63
CA ARG A 97 -7.07 2.28 3.67
C ARG A 97 -6.89 3.25 2.51
N ILE A 98 -6.85 2.69 1.31
CA ILE A 98 -6.77 3.36 0.01
C ILE A 98 -8.10 3.14 -0.69
N ASP A 99 -8.87 4.21 -0.88
CA ASP A 99 -10.18 4.11 -1.52
C ASP A 99 -10.07 3.53 -2.94
N TYR A 100 -11.10 2.79 -3.36
CA TYR A 100 -11.16 2.22 -4.70
C TYR A 100 -10.96 3.26 -5.82
N GLY A 101 -10.42 2.82 -6.95
CA GLY A 101 -10.23 3.65 -8.13
C GLY A 101 -8.99 4.54 -8.08
N LYS A 102 -8.00 4.21 -7.26
CA LYS A 102 -6.67 4.84 -7.29
C LYS A 102 -5.75 4.12 -8.28
N PRO A 103 -4.93 4.84 -9.05
CA PRO A 103 -3.91 4.21 -9.88
C PRO A 103 -2.84 3.51 -9.05
N PHE A 104 -2.40 2.36 -9.52
CA PHE A 104 -1.21 1.64 -9.04
C PHE A 104 -0.08 1.74 -10.10
N PRO A 105 1.19 1.50 -9.74
CA PRO A 105 1.71 0.93 -8.50
C PRO A 105 1.60 1.87 -7.29
N TYR A 106 1.40 1.28 -6.11
CA TYR A 106 1.58 1.94 -4.81
C TYR A 106 3.08 1.90 -4.48
N VAL A 107 3.74 3.05 -4.49
CA VAL A 107 5.18 3.13 -4.26
C VAL A 107 5.43 3.66 -2.85
N VAL A 108 6.08 2.85 -2.01
CA VAL A 108 6.51 3.26 -0.67
C VAL A 108 8.02 3.48 -0.66
N PHE A 109 8.44 4.61 -0.10
CA PHE A 109 9.84 4.98 0.09
C PHE A 109 9.95 6.07 1.14
N ASP A 110 10.92 5.95 2.05
CA ASP A 110 11.20 6.92 3.12
C ASP A 110 9.93 7.27 3.91
N ASN A 111 9.17 6.24 4.31
CA ASN A 111 7.93 6.36 5.07
C ASN A 111 6.88 7.27 4.39
N LYS A 112 6.87 7.29 3.06
CA LYS A 112 5.91 8.04 2.23
C LYS A 112 5.32 7.13 1.18
N LEU A 113 4.03 7.32 0.90
CA LEU A 113 3.33 6.65 -0.19
C LEU A 113 3.18 7.62 -1.36
N TYR A 114 3.59 7.20 -2.54
CA TYR A 114 3.49 7.96 -3.79
C TYR A 114 2.47 7.27 -4.70
N LEU A 115 1.39 7.99 -5.04
CA LEU A 115 0.37 7.54 -5.98
C LEU A 115 0.39 8.42 -7.23
N THR A 116 0.58 7.83 -8.41
CA THR A 116 0.49 8.55 -9.68
C THR A 116 -0.96 8.91 -10.03
N ASP A 117 -1.14 9.94 -10.85
CA ASP A 117 -2.42 10.34 -11.43
C ASP A 117 -2.88 9.47 -12.62
N LYS A 118 -2.01 8.62 -13.18
CA LYS A 118 -2.29 7.84 -14.41
C LYS A 118 -2.34 6.33 -14.18
N PHE A 119 -3.36 5.70 -14.76
CA PHE A 119 -3.45 4.24 -14.84
C PHE A 119 -2.53 3.67 -15.92
N ASN A 120 -2.12 2.41 -15.73
CA ASN A 120 -1.31 1.67 -16.69
C ASN A 120 -0.01 2.40 -17.06
N VAL A 121 0.60 3.06 -16.07
CA VAL A 121 1.75 3.97 -16.25
C VAL A 121 2.88 3.37 -17.08
N PHE A 122 3.16 2.07 -16.92
CA PHE A 122 4.23 1.38 -17.65
C PHE A 122 3.93 1.07 -19.12
N THR A 123 2.69 1.22 -19.58
CA THR A 123 2.29 0.92 -20.97
C THR A 123 1.71 2.12 -21.70
N THR A 124 1.11 3.07 -20.99
CA THR A 124 0.41 4.21 -21.60
C THR A 124 1.23 5.50 -21.59
N VAL A 125 2.20 5.63 -20.67
CA VAL A 125 2.98 6.85 -20.49
C VAL A 125 4.29 6.73 -21.23
N LYS A 126 4.48 7.59 -22.23
CA LYS A 126 5.72 7.65 -23.04
C LYS A 126 6.78 8.57 -22.43
N ASP A 127 6.35 9.54 -21.65
CA ASP A 127 7.20 10.55 -21.01
C ASP A 127 6.74 10.74 -19.56
N TYR A 128 7.57 10.28 -18.63
CA TYR A 128 7.26 10.34 -17.20
C TYR A 128 7.33 11.74 -16.61
N SER A 129 7.95 12.71 -17.27
CA SER A 129 7.91 14.11 -16.82
C SER A 129 6.48 14.67 -16.75
N THR A 130 5.55 14.04 -17.49
CA THR A 130 4.13 14.40 -17.51
C THR A 130 3.31 13.79 -16.37
N LEU A 131 3.93 13.06 -15.45
CA LEU A 131 3.26 12.45 -14.30
C LEU A 131 3.14 13.45 -13.15
N GLU A 132 1.97 13.43 -12.52
CA GLU A 132 1.77 14.01 -11.20
C GLU A 132 1.63 12.89 -10.17
N PHE A 133 2.01 13.20 -8.94
CA PHE A 133 1.92 12.30 -7.80
C PHE A 133 1.17 12.99 -6.67
N THR A 134 0.34 12.22 -5.98
CA THR A 134 -0.06 12.54 -4.62
C THR A 134 0.87 11.80 -3.67
N ARG A 135 1.69 12.55 -2.93
CA ARG A 135 2.56 12.04 -1.88
C ARG A 135 1.83 12.11 -0.54
N TYR A 136 1.76 11.00 0.18
CA TYR A 136 1.18 10.90 1.51
C TYR A 136 2.29 10.64 2.53
N GLU A 137 2.27 11.37 3.63
CA GLU A 137 3.17 11.12 4.77
C GLU A 137 2.57 9.98 5.63
N LEU A 138 3.24 8.82 5.66
CA LEU A 138 2.82 7.68 6.48
C LEU A 138 3.20 7.91 7.94
N LYS A 139 2.51 7.23 8.86
CA LYS A 139 2.76 7.32 10.31
C LYS A 139 3.79 6.30 10.76
#